data_AF-A0A6V7VF87-F1
#
_entry.id   AF-A0A6V7VF87-F1
#
_cell.length_a   1.000
_cell.length_b   1.000
_cell.length_c   1.000
_cell.angle_alpha   90.00
_cell.angle_beta   90.00
_cell.angle_gamma   90.00
#
_symmetry.space_group_name_H-M   'P 1'
#
loop_
_entity.id
_entity.type
_entity.pdbx_description
1 polymer ?
#
loop_
_entity_poly.entity_id
_entity_poly.type
_entity_poly.pdbx_seq_one_letter_code
_entity_poly.pdbx_strand_id
1 'polypeptide(L)'
;MFILKFLAIEFLLPIVPKNIKEMKIARYFFEQLFTCAFKDANFYNVIFNPQMLELLFDDNKARIPLTVHSHESRLIKFLDTYISLKFVLNHMRSYHFISNFGATNDDNDQTIEILFNILKNGGNIFYRISYDNRHSLKLYNLIIKHIETSQNLSKMVKELNLSFTREPIISKTAENIEINVGGNNLKTTKYQLSNKHNPEIKFSVSVREVGFRELGNTRFDVNFKRIA
;
A
#
# COMPACT_ATOMS: atom_id res chain seq x y z
N MET A 1 -7.31 17.42 4.87
CA MET A 1 -7.86 18.19 6.02
C MET A 1 -8.17 17.33 7.27
N PHE A 2 -7.59 16.13 7.45
CA PHE A 2 -7.83 15.30 8.66
C PHE A 2 -6.63 15.19 9.58
N ILE A 3 -5.40 15.10 9.04
CA ILE A 3 -4.16 15.19 9.82
C ILE A 3 -4.14 16.51 10.62
N LEU A 4 -4.58 17.61 9.99
CA LEU A 4 -4.76 18.90 10.67
C LEU A 4 -5.93 18.92 11.66
N LYS A 5 -6.99 18.13 11.49
CA LYS A 5 -8.13 18.12 12.45
C LYS A 5 -7.76 17.49 13.79
N PHE A 6 -7.03 16.37 13.78
CA PHE A 6 -6.60 15.73 15.02
C PHE A 6 -5.67 16.64 15.83
N LEU A 7 -4.71 17.28 15.15
CA LEU A 7 -3.79 18.22 15.79
C LEU A 7 -4.43 19.57 16.11
N ALA A 8 -5.45 19.99 15.35
CA ALA A 8 -6.19 21.21 15.62
C ALA A 8 -6.96 21.17 16.94
N ILE A 9 -7.48 19.99 17.32
CA ILE A 9 -8.27 19.86 18.54
C ILE A 9 -7.36 19.81 19.77
N GLU A 10 -6.31 18.99 19.74
CA GLU A 10 -5.38 18.83 20.88
C GLU A 10 -4.41 20.00 21.04
N PHE A 11 -3.90 20.57 19.93
CA PHE A 11 -2.90 21.63 19.95
C PHE A 11 -3.45 23.01 19.57
N LEU A 12 -4.78 23.16 19.48
CA LEU A 12 -5.46 24.41 19.08
C LEU A 12 -4.96 24.97 17.74
N LEU A 13 -4.48 24.10 16.84
CA LEU A 13 -4.02 24.51 15.52
C LEU A 13 -5.17 24.94 14.61
N PRO A 14 -4.95 25.90 13.71
CA PRO A 14 -5.93 26.21 12.68
C PRO A 14 -6.20 24.96 11.83
N ILE A 15 -7.46 24.52 11.79
CA ILE A 15 -7.93 23.34 11.01
C ILE A 15 -7.53 23.49 9.53
N VAL A 16 -7.55 24.72 9.04
CA VAL A 16 -7.06 25.12 7.72
C VAL A 16 -6.18 26.35 7.92
N PRO A 17 -4.85 26.23 7.77
CA PRO A 17 -3.96 27.38 7.83
C PRO A 17 -4.37 28.44 6.79
N LYS A 18 -4.62 29.67 7.23
CA LYS A 18 -5.07 30.77 6.37
C LYS A 18 -3.91 31.58 5.78
N ASN A 19 -2.72 31.43 6.33
CA ASN A 19 -1.54 32.21 5.96
C ASN A 19 -0.24 31.43 6.24
N ILE A 20 0.88 31.95 5.75
CA ILE A 20 2.21 31.33 5.90
C ILE A 20 2.62 31.17 7.37
N LYS A 21 2.24 32.10 8.25
CA LYS A 21 2.58 32.03 9.68
C LYS A 21 1.91 30.81 10.33
N GLU A 22 0.63 30.60 10.07
CA GLU A 22 -0.12 29.42 10.53
C GLU A 22 0.44 28.11 9.96
N MET A 23 0.87 28.10 8.69
CA MET A 23 1.52 26.93 8.09
C MET A 23 2.86 26.59 8.76
N LYS A 24 3.67 27.61 9.12
CA LYS A 24 4.93 27.40 9.85
C LYS A 24 4.69 26.84 11.25
N ILE A 25 3.63 27.30 11.95
CA ILE A 25 3.25 26.75 13.25
C ILE A 25 2.85 25.27 13.08
N ALA A 26 1.96 24.95 12.13
CA ALA A 26 1.58 23.56 11.87
C ALA A 26 2.80 22.68 11.54
N ARG A 27 3.73 23.18 10.73
CA ARG A 27 4.98 22.49 10.42
C ARG A 27 5.82 22.22 11.67
N TYR A 28 6.00 23.20 12.54
CA TYR A 28 6.75 23.02 13.79
C TYR A 28 6.17 21.87 14.63
N PHE A 29 4.84 21.78 14.76
CA PHE A 29 4.21 20.67 15.47
C PHE A 29 4.37 19.33 14.73
N PHE A 30 4.31 19.31 13.40
CA PHE A 30 4.62 18.10 12.62
C PHE A 30 6.05 17.63 12.80
N GLU A 31 7.02 18.55 12.84
CA GLU A 31 8.41 18.25 13.14
C GLU A 31 8.54 17.58 14.50
N GLN A 32 7.83 18.04 15.52
CA GLN A 32 7.84 17.37 16.83
C GLN A 32 7.20 15.97 16.76
N LEU A 33 6.01 15.86 16.16
CA LEU A 33 5.26 14.59 16.12
C LEU A 33 5.96 13.49 15.32
N PHE A 34 6.61 13.85 14.22
CA PHE A 34 7.26 12.89 13.34
C PHE A 34 8.66 12.47 13.80
N THR A 35 9.13 12.99 14.94
CA THR A 35 10.25 12.37 15.67
C THR A 35 9.82 11.12 16.46
N CYS A 36 8.51 10.89 16.63
CA CYS A 36 7.97 9.73 17.31
C CYS A 36 7.65 8.58 16.34
N ALA A 37 7.54 7.36 16.89
CA ALA A 37 6.97 6.21 16.21
C ALA A 37 5.57 5.94 16.75
N PHE A 38 4.60 5.79 15.87
CA PHE A 38 3.22 5.53 16.23
C PHE A 38 2.92 4.03 16.18
N LYS A 39 2.05 3.54 17.07
CA LYS A 39 1.49 2.20 16.89
C LYS A 39 0.64 2.16 15.62
N ASP A 40 -0.29 3.11 15.49
CA ASP A 40 -1.26 3.17 14.41
C ASP A 40 -1.32 4.58 13.81
N ALA A 41 -1.32 4.68 12.47
CA ALA A 41 -1.47 5.94 11.73
C ALA A 41 -2.63 5.81 10.72
N ASN A 42 -3.76 6.45 11.02
CA ASN A 42 -4.99 6.32 10.24
C ASN A 42 -5.29 7.58 9.42
N PHE A 43 -5.27 7.42 8.10
CA PHE A 43 -5.55 8.45 7.10
C PHE A 43 -6.87 8.13 6.39
N TYR A 44 -7.97 8.56 7.00
CA TYR A 44 -9.33 8.39 6.46
C TYR A 44 -9.85 9.68 5.83
N ASN A 45 -10.39 9.62 4.61
CA ASN A 45 -10.95 10.80 3.92
C ASN A 45 -9.96 11.98 3.86
N VAL A 46 -8.68 11.68 3.66
CA VAL A 46 -7.63 12.70 3.59
C VAL A 46 -7.55 13.28 2.19
N ILE A 47 -7.61 14.60 2.13
CA ILE A 47 -7.21 15.39 0.95
C ILE A 47 -5.78 15.85 1.20
N PHE A 48 -4.87 15.38 0.35
CA PHE A 48 -3.50 15.88 0.26
C PHE A 48 -3.46 17.00 -0.76
N ASN A 49 -3.20 18.22 -0.29
CA ASN A 49 -2.92 19.34 -1.18
C ASN A 49 -1.42 19.31 -1.52
N PRO A 50 -1.03 19.23 -2.82
CA PRO A 50 0.37 19.20 -3.23
C PRO A 50 1.22 20.35 -2.68
N GLN A 51 0.68 21.58 -2.70
CA GLN A 51 1.38 22.76 -2.19
C GLN A 51 1.60 22.67 -0.67
N MET A 52 0.64 22.08 0.06
CA MET A 52 0.83 21.82 1.49
C MET A 52 1.85 20.73 1.75
N LEU A 53 1.84 19.66 0.95
CA LEU A 53 2.85 18.61 1.04
C LEU A 53 4.24 19.17 0.78
N GLU A 54 4.40 20.00 -0.26
CA GLU A 54 5.64 20.70 -0.53
C GLU A 54 6.03 21.61 0.64
N LEU A 55 5.15 22.47 1.12
CA LEU A 55 5.49 23.37 2.24
C LEU A 55 5.87 22.64 3.55
N LEU A 56 5.26 21.49 3.81
CA LEU A 56 5.51 20.70 5.01
C LEU A 56 6.73 19.78 4.85
N PHE A 57 6.90 19.14 3.68
CA PHE A 57 7.83 18.03 3.45
C PHE A 57 8.93 18.31 2.42
N ASP A 58 9.03 19.52 1.85
CA ASP A 58 10.12 19.90 0.93
C ASP A 58 11.47 19.91 1.66
N ASP A 59 12.29 18.91 1.30
CA ASP A 59 13.60 18.60 1.89
C ASP A 59 14.59 19.76 1.76
N ASN A 60 14.46 20.60 0.74
CA ASN A 60 15.37 21.72 0.51
C ASN A 60 15.28 22.80 1.60
N LYS A 61 14.23 22.78 2.42
CA LYS A 61 13.99 23.75 3.50
C LYS A 61 14.15 23.15 4.89
N ALA A 62 14.21 21.82 5.02
CA ALA A 62 14.31 21.11 6.30
C ALA A 62 15.71 20.54 6.49
N ARG A 63 16.26 20.55 7.71
CA ARG A 63 17.47 19.75 8.02
C ARG A 63 17.20 18.25 8.08
N ILE A 64 15.95 17.84 8.29
CA ILE A 64 15.53 16.45 8.45
C ILE A 64 14.23 16.25 7.65
N PRO A 65 14.18 15.30 6.71
CA PRO A 65 12.96 14.94 5.99
C PRO A 65 11.86 14.51 6.95
N LEU A 66 10.70 15.16 6.89
CA LEU A 66 9.55 14.75 7.68
C LEU A 66 9.06 13.38 7.21
N THR A 67 9.04 12.41 8.12
CA THR A 67 8.63 11.04 7.83
C THR A 67 7.68 10.52 8.89
N VAL A 68 6.54 9.99 8.48
CA VAL A 68 5.62 9.31 9.40
C VAL A 68 6.14 7.91 9.68
N HIS A 69 6.52 7.65 10.92
CA HIS A 69 6.92 6.33 11.38
C HIS A 69 5.76 5.65 12.11
N SER A 70 5.34 4.47 11.65
CA SER A 70 4.31 3.71 12.38
C SER A 70 4.51 2.21 12.31
N HIS A 71 3.91 1.45 13.23
CA HIS A 71 3.82 0.01 13.07
C HIS A 71 2.74 -0.35 12.04
N GLU A 72 1.55 0.24 12.14
CA GLU A 72 0.48 0.07 11.15
C GLU A 72 0.05 1.42 10.57
N SER A 73 -0.04 1.51 9.25
CA SER A 73 -0.60 2.68 8.57
C SER A 73 -1.80 2.28 7.74
N ARG A 74 -2.89 3.04 7.84
CA ARG A 74 -4.09 2.84 7.04
C ARG A 74 -4.37 4.06 6.19
N LEU A 75 -4.49 3.87 4.89
CA LEU A 75 -4.89 4.92 3.96
C LEU A 75 -6.20 4.50 3.27
N ILE A 76 -7.30 5.17 3.60
CA ILE A 76 -8.65 4.72 3.23
C ILE A 76 -9.46 5.90 2.68
N LYS A 77 -10.11 5.71 1.52
CA LYS A 77 -11.05 6.65 0.89
C LYS A 77 -10.49 8.07 0.69
N PHE A 78 -9.51 8.27 -0.18
CA PHE A 78 -9.02 9.61 -0.56
C PHE A 78 -9.56 10.02 -1.93
N LEU A 79 -9.50 11.33 -2.20
CA LEU A 79 -9.97 11.93 -3.45
C LEU A 79 -8.97 11.81 -4.60
N ASP A 80 -7.67 11.83 -4.29
CA ASP A 80 -6.61 11.70 -5.28
C ASP A 80 -5.66 10.55 -4.91
N THR A 81 -5.88 9.43 -5.58
CA THR A 81 -5.10 8.20 -5.49
C THR A 81 -3.60 8.42 -5.73
N TYR A 82 -3.28 9.19 -6.76
CA TYR A 82 -1.91 9.39 -7.22
C TYR A 82 -1.09 10.22 -6.23
N ILE A 83 -1.63 11.36 -5.78
CA ILE A 83 -0.98 12.21 -4.78
C ILE A 83 -0.81 11.45 -3.46
N SER A 84 -1.83 10.69 -3.04
CA SER A 84 -1.78 9.94 -1.79
C SER A 84 -0.70 8.86 -1.81
N LEU A 85 -0.51 8.19 -2.95
CA LEU A 85 0.55 7.20 -3.11
C LEU A 85 1.94 7.81 -3.18
N LYS A 86 2.09 8.99 -3.81
CA LYS A 86 3.34 9.76 -3.73
C LYS A 86 3.69 10.11 -2.29
N PHE A 87 2.71 10.52 -1.50
CA PHE A 87 2.91 10.79 -0.08
C PHE A 87 3.40 9.53 0.66
N VAL A 88 2.76 8.38 0.45
CA VAL A 88 3.17 7.10 1.06
C VAL A 88 4.61 6.73 0.68
N LEU A 89 4.96 6.86 -0.59
CA LEU A 89 6.30 6.52 -1.08
C LEU A 89 7.39 7.40 -0.45
N ASN A 90 7.13 8.70 -0.34
CA ASN A 90 8.15 9.68 0.02
C ASN A 90 8.21 9.99 1.52
N HIS A 91 7.08 9.91 2.23
CA HIS A 91 6.94 10.48 3.58
C HIS A 91 6.40 9.49 4.61
N MET A 92 6.35 8.19 4.29
CA MET A 92 5.89 7.16 5.22
C MET A 92 6.92 6.04 5.36
N ARG A 93 7.02 5.52 6.58
CA ARG A 93 7.77 4.32 6.95
C ARG A 93 6.86 3.51 7.87
N SER A 94 6.49 2.31 7.45
CA SER A 94 5.50 1.53 8.19
C SER A 94 5.78 0.05 8.13
N TYR A 95 5.66 -0.67 9.24
CA TYR A 95 5.82 -2.13 9.19
C TYR A 95 4.73 -2.76 8.32
N HIS A 96 3.46 -2.36 8.54
CA HIS A 96 2.32 -2.81 7.76
C HIS A 96 1.53 -1.62 7.19
N PHE A 97 1.53 -1.49 5.87
CA PHE A 97 0.71 -0.51 5.16
C PHE A 97 -0.56 -1.17 4.61
N ILE A 98 -1.71 -0.58 4.92
CA ILE A 98 -3.02 -1.04 4.48
C ILE A 98 -3.65 0.09 3.66
N SER A 99 -4.03 -0.21 2.43
CA SER A 99 -4.80 0.72 1.61
C SER A 99 -6.08 0.11 1.08
N ASN A 100 -7.13 0.91 1.11
CA ASN A 100 -8.40 0.60 0.47
C ASN A 100 -8.76 1.78 -0.45
N PHE A 101 -8.39 1.61 -1.71
CA PHE A 101 -8.89 2.44 -2.79
C PHE A 101 -10.33 1.97 -2.95
N GLY A 102 -11.29 2.86 -2.68
CA GLY A 102 -12.69 2.57 -2.98
C GLY A 102 -12.86 2.23 -4.46
N ALA A 103 -14.10 1.99 -4.90
CA ALA A 103 -14.41 1.76 -6.32
C ALA A 103 -14.20 3.00 -7.21
N THR A 104 -13.16 3.81 -6.97
CA THR A 104 -12.73 4.80 -7.93
C THR A 104 -12.21 4.02 -9.14
N ASN A 105 -12.70 4.38 -10.32
CA ASN A 105 -12.37 3.74 -11.60
C ASN A 105 -10.91 4.00 -12.03
N ASP A 106 -9.99 4.15 -11.08
CA ASP A 106 -8.60 4.53 -11.28
C ASP A 106 -7.75 3.33 -11.71
N ASP A 107 -8.19 2.67 -12.78
CA ASP A 107 -7.34 1.84 -13.65
C ASP A 107 -6.35 2.71 -14.46
N ASN A 108 -5.94 3.85 -13.90
CA ASN A 108 -4.95 4.74 -14.50
C ASN A 108 -3.57 4.09 -14.38
N ASP A 109 -2.91 3.94 -15.52
CA ASP A 109 -1.56 3.40 -15.66
C ASP A 109 -0.57 4.04 -14.70
N GLN A 110 -0.67 5.35 -14.46
CA GLN A 110 0.22 6.06 -13.53
C GLN A 110 0.06 5.60 -12.09
N THR A 111 -1.17 5.37 -11.64
CA THR A 111 -1.46 4.85 -10.30
C THR A 111 -0.88 3.45 -10.17
N ILE A 112 -1.15 2.58 -11.14
CA ILE A 112 -0.68 1.20 -11.15
C ILE A 112 0.84 1.15 -11.15
N GLU A 113 1.49 2.04 -11.90
CA GLU A 113 2.94 2.17 -11.93
C GLU A 113 3.50 2.58 -10.57
N ILE A 114 2.94 3.59 -9.90
CA ILE A 114 3.39 4.00 -8.56
C ILE A 114 3.17 2.88 -7.55
N LEU A 115 2.03 2.19 -7.58
CA LEU A 115 1.78 1.05 -6.71
C LEU A 115 2.80 -0.06 -6.93
N PHE A 116 3.01 -0.43 -8.18
CA PHE A 116 4.00 -1.42 -8.53
C PHE A 116 5.41 -0.98 -8.08
N ASN A 117 5.75 0.31 -8.18
CA ASN A 117 7.00 0.86 -7.66
C ASN A 117 7.11 0.73 -6.13
N ILE A 118 6.04 0.99 -5.38
CA ILE A 118 6.01 0.78 -3.92
C ILE A 118 6.21 -0.70 -3.59
N LEU A 119 5.55 -1.61 -4.31
CA LEU A 119 5.65 -3.06 -4.04
C LEU A 119 7.04 -3.62 -4.38
N LYS A 120 7.61 -3.19 -5.52
CA LYS A 120 8.88 -3.72 -6.03
C LYS A 120 10.11 -3.17 -5.30
N ASN A 121 10.05 -1.93 -4.80
CA ASN A 121 11.18 -1.23 -4.20
C ASN A 121 10.99 -0.88 -2.73
N GLY A 122 9.77 -1.00 -2.19
CA GLY A 122 9.43 -0.54 -0.85
C GLY A 122 9.75 -1.53 0.26
N GLY A 123 10.49 -2.62 0.02
CA GLY A 123 10.81 -3.62 1.05
C GLY A 123 11.68 -3.10 2.20
N ASN A 124 12.36 -1.97 2.01
CA ASN A 124 13.06 -1.23 3.08
C ASN A 124 12.15 -0.25 3.83
N ILE A 125 10.95 0.02 3.30
CA ILE A 125 9.95 0.96 3.83
C ILE A 125 8.83 0.20 4.53
N PHE A 126 8.42 -0.92 3.93
CA PHE A 126 7.27 -1.74 4.29
C PHE A 126 7.68 -3.22 4.36
N TYR A 127 7.35 -3.86 5.47
CA TYR A 127 7.46 -5.32 5.57
C TYR A 127 6.26 -6.00 4.90
N ARG A 128 5.06 -5.46 5.17
CA ARG A 128 3.79 -5.98 4.68
C ARG A 128 2.96 -4.88 4.02
N ILE A 129 2.35 -5.20 2.88
CA ILE A 129 1.35 -4.35 2.25
C ILE A 129 0.04 -5.12 2.08
N SER A 130 -1.07 -4.47 2.38
CA SER A 130 -2.42 -4.94 2.08
C SER A 130 -3.12 -3.91 1.20
N TYR A 131 -3.61 -4.33 0.05
CA TYR A 131 -4.19 -3.46 -0.96
C TYR A 131 -5.50 -4.07 -1.48
N ASP A 132 -6.62 -3.36 -1.31
CA ASP A 132 -7.89 -3.73 -1.95
C ASP A 132 -7.94 -3.11 -3.37
N ASN A 133 -7.75 -3.92 -4.43
CA ASN A 133 -7.86 -3.51 -5.84
C ASN A 133 -9.02 -4.23 -6.54
N ARG A 134 -10.24 -3.76 -6.32
CA ARG A 134 -11.40 -4.47 -6.85
C ARG A 134 -11.44 -4.57 -8.37
N HIS A 135 -10.72 -3.72 -9.11
CA HIS A 135 -10.98 -3.53 -10.53
C HIS A 135 -9.92 -4.10 -11.48
N SER A 136 -8.67 -4.27 -11.03
CA SER A 136 -7.56 -4.52 -11.97
C SER A 136 -6.65 -5.70 -11.62
N LEU A 137 -6.61 -6.69 -12.53
CA LEU A 137 -5.58 -7.74 -12.51
C LEU A 137 -4.22 -7.26 -13.07
N LYS A 138 -4.13 -6.04 -13.61
CA LYS A 138 -2.90 -5.51 -14.20
C LYS A 138 -1.77 -5.48 -13.18
N LEU A 139 -2.05 -5.04 -11.95
CA LEU A 139 -1.08 -5.03 -10.87
C LEU A 139 -0.61 -6.45 -10.49
N TYR A 140 -1.54 -7.40 -10.39
CA TYR A 140 -1.20 -8.82 -10.14
C TYR A 140 -0.26 -9.37 -11.21
N ASN A 141 -0.58 -9.15 -12.49
CA ASN A 141 0.24 -9.62 -13.62
C ASN A 141 1.64 -8.99 -13.61
N LEU A 142 1.75 -7.71 -13.26
CA LEU A 142 3.04 -7.03 -13.12
C LEU A 142 3.88 -7.63 -11.99
N ILE A 143 3.26 -7.98 -10.86
CA ILE A 143 3.93 -8.62 -9.71
C ILE A 143 4.44 -10.01 -10.08
N ILE A 144 3.60 -10.86 -10.69
CA ILE A 144 3.99 -12.20 -11.14
C ILE A 144 5.19 -12.10 -12.09
N LYS A 145 5.06 -11.29 -13.14
CA LYS A 145 6.13 -11.10 -14.13
C LYS A 145 7.42 -10.62 -13.46
N HIS A 146 7.33 -9.69 -12.52
CA HIS A 146 8.51 -9.19 -11.80
C HIS A 146 9.18 -10.27 -10.94
N ILE A 147 8.40 -11.05 -10.19
CA ILE A 147 8.92 -12.16 -9.39
C ILE A 147 9.65 -13.17 -10.28
N GLU A 148 9.11 -13.47 -11.46
CA GLU A 148 9.69 -14.48 -12.34
C GLU A 148 10.94 -13.99 -13.08
N THR A 149 10.96 -12.72 -13.52
CA THR A 149 11.98 -12.23 -14.47
C THR A 149 12.94 -11.19 -13.90
N SER A 150 12.75 -10.67 -12.69
CA SER A 150 13.68 -9.68 -12.13
C SER A 150 15.01 -10.34 -11.75
N GLN A 151 16.13 -9.69 -12.05
CA GLN A 151 17.44 -10.13 -11.56
C GLN A 151 17.66 -9.82 -10.08
N ASN A 152 16.88 -8.88 -9.52
CA ASN A 152 17.02 -8.43 -8.14
C ASN A 152 15.65 -8.24 -7.50
N LEU A 153 15.37 -9.06 -6.48
CA LEU A 153 14.15 -9.01 -5.66
C LEU A 153 14.42 -8.62 -4.20
N SER A 154 15.65 -8.20 -3.88
CA SER A 154 16.05 -7.83 -2.51
C SER A 154 15.27 -6.65 -1.93
N LYS A 155 14.78 -5.75 -2.79
CA LYS A 155 14.02 -4.55 -2.42
C LYS A 155 12.51 -4.75 -2.47
N MET A 156 12.03 -5.91 -2.89
CA MET A 156 10.60 -6.19 -2.96
C MET A 156 10.02 -6.37 -1.56
N VAL A 157 8.79 -5.91 -1.36
CA VAL A 157 8.06 -6.12 -0.10
C VAL A 157 7.86 -7.61 0.15
N LYS A 158 8.10 -8.04 1.39
CA LYS A 158 8.16 -9.46 1.77
C LYS A 158 6.80 -10.14 1.78
N GLU A 159 5.76 -9.42 2.19
CA GLU A 159 4.39 -9.94 2.23
C GLU A 159 3.40 -8.97 1.58
N LEU A 160 2.68 -9.45 0.57
CA LEU A 160 1.67 -8.70 -0.17
C LEU A 160 0.33 -9.37 -0.05
N ASN A 161 -0.69 -8.64 0.35
CA ASN A 161 -2.07 -9.09 0.37
C ASN A 161 -2.85 -8.21 -0.60
N LEU A 162 -3.37 -8.80 -1.67
CA LEU A 162 -4.13 -8.10 -2.70
C LEU A 162 -5.54 -8.67 -2.74
N SER A 163 -6.52 -7.85 -3.09
CA SER A 163 -7.90 -8.31 -3.27
C SER A 163 -8.45 -7.85 -4.61
N PHE A 164 -9.13 -8.74 -5.33
CA PHE A 164 -9.67 -8.52 -6.67
C PHE A 164 -11.11 -9.03 -6.80
N THR A 165 -11.85 -8.58 -7.80
CA THR A 165 -13.17 -9.17 -8.15
C THR A 165 -13.10 -10.22 -9.26
N ARG A 166 -11.97 -10.30 -9.97
CA ARG A 166 -11.73 -11.26 -11.04
C ARG A 166 -10.77 -12.34 -10.56
N GLU A 167 -10.98 -13.57 -11.01
CA GLU A 167 -10.10 -14.69 -10.68
C GLU A 167 -8.69 -14.44 -11.27
N PRO A 168 -7.64 -14.44 -10.45
CA PRO A 168 -6.28 -14.27 -10.92
C PRO A 168 -5.83 -15.50 -11.71
N ILE A 169 -5.15 -15.27 -12.83
CA ILE A 169 -4.57 -16.36 -13.63
C ILE A 169 -3.32 -16.88 -12.93
N ILE A 170 -3.29 -18.18 -12.65
CA ILE A 170 -2.11 -18.84 -12.08
C ILE A 170 -1.00 -18.85 -13.15
N SER A 171 0.24 -18.57 -12.75
CA SER A 171 1.35 -18.60 -13.70
C SER A 171 1.57 -20.00 -14.28
N LYS A 172 1.99 -20.07 -15.55
CA LYS A 172 2.41 -21.32 -16.19
C LYS A 172 3.67 -21.92 -15.59
N THR A 173 4.47 -21.11 -14.89
CA THR A 173 5.68 -21.56 -14.19
C THR A 173 5.41 -21.95 -12.74
N ALA A 174 4.15 -21.87 -12.29
CA ALA A 174 3.80 -22.18 -10.92
C ALA A 174 4.08 -23.66 -10.59
N GLU A 175 4.70 -23.87 -9.44
CA GLU A 175 5.06 -25.18 -8.91
C GLU A 175 4.19 -25.51 -7.68
N ASN A 176 4.14 -26.80 -7.29
CA ASN A 176 3.52 -27.25 -6.04
C ASN A 176 2.08 -26.73 -5.84
N ILE A 177 1.25 -26.89 -6.88
CA ILE A 177 -0.13 -26.39 -6.86
C ILE A 177 -0.98 -27.31 -5.97
N GLU A 178 -1.56 -26.73 -4.92
CA GLU A 178 -2.48 -27.40 -4.00
C GLU A 178 -3.84 -26.69 -4.04
N ILE A 179 -4.91 -27.45 -4.22
CA ILE A 179 -6.28 -26.91 -4.21
C ILE A 179 -7.02 -27.52 -3.03
N ASN A 180 -7.48 -26.66 -2.12
CA ASN A 180 -8.26 -27.05 -0.95
C ASN A 180 -9.67 -26.44 -1.07
N VAL A 181 -10.69 -27.29 -1.00
CA VAL A 181 -12.10 -26.87 -0.94
C VAL A 181 -12.58 -27.09 0.49
N GLY A 182 -12.66 -25.99 1.27
CA GLY A 182 -13.12 -26.06 2.66
C GLY A 182 -14.64 -26.20 2.77
N GLY A 183 -15.13 -26.66 3.94
CA GLY A 183 -16.55 -26.93 4.20
C GLY A 183 -17.53 -25.76 4.02
N ASN A 184 -17.02 -24.52 3.96
CA ASN A 184 -17.84 -23.32 3.68
C ASN A 184 -17.88 -22.95 2.17
N ASN A 185 -17.48 -23.86 1.29
CA ASN A 185 -17.21 -23.61 -0.14
C ASN A 185 -16.15 -22.52 -0.37
N LEU A 186 -15.23 -22.33 0.57
CA LEU A 186 -14.06 -21.49 0.38
C LEU A 186 -13.01 -22.30 -0.37
N LYS A 187 -12.83 -21.99 -1.66
CA LYS A 187 -11.76 -22.55 -2.47
C LYS A 187 -10.47 -21.79 -2.19
N THR A 188 -9.41 -22.49 -1.84
CA THR A 188 -8.08 -21.93 -1.69
C THR A 188 -7.11 -22.67 -2.60
N THR A 189 -6.43 -21.94 -3.47
CA THR A 189 -5.35 -22.47 -4.31
C THR A 189 -4.02 -21.93 -3.80
N LYS A 190 -3.08 -22.81 -3.45
CA LYS A 190 -1.71 -22.45 -3.08
C LYS A 190 -0.75 -22.94 -4.15
N TYR A 191 0.30 -22.18 -4.40
CA TYR A 191 1.38 -22.56 -5.32
C TYR A 191 2.65 -21.79 -5.00
N GLN A 192 3.76 -22.18 -5.62
CA GLN A 192 5.05 -21.50 -5.51
C GLN A 192 5.44 -20.86 -6.84
N LEU A 193 6.14 -19.73 -6.76
CA LEU A 193 6.82 -19.09 -7.88
C LEU A 193 8.31 -19.05 -7.59
N SER A 194 9.09 -19.53 -8.56
CA SER A 194 10.55 -19.48 -8.54
C SER A 194 11.04 -18.37 -9.49
N ASN A 195 12.04 -17.61 -9.07
CA ASN A 195 12.66 -16.64 -9.96
C ASN A 195 13.56 -17.34 -11.00
N LYS A 196 13.45 -16.97 -12.28
CA LYS A 196 14.21 -17.61 -13.36
C LYS A 196 15.73 -17.36 -13.26
N HIS A 197 16.13 -16.22 -12.70
CA HIS A 197 17.53 -15.82 -12.58
C HIS A 197 18.17 -16.27 -11.26
N ASN A 198 17.37 -16.50 -10.22
CA ASN A 198 17.80 -17.03 -8.94
C ASN A 198 16.73 -17.97 -8.34
N PRO A 199 16.79 -19.28 -8.63
CA PRO A 199 15.82 -20.27 -8.16
C PRO A 199 15.75 -20.43 -6.63
N GLU A 200 16.73 -19.91 -5.88
CA GLU A 200 16.69 -19.88 -4.42
C GLU A 200 15.67 -18.87 -3.90
N ILE A 201 15.37 -17.81 -4.67
CA ILE A 201 14.34 -16.84 -4.31
C ILE A 201 12.98 -17.41 -4.70
N LYS A 202 12.16 -17.72 -3.69
CA LYS A 202 10.85 -18.33 -3.86
C LYS A 202 9.75 -17.55 -3.16
N PHE A 203 8.59 -17.52 -3.80
CA PHE A 203 7.38 -16.94 -3.25
C PHE A 203 6.32 -18.02 -3.10
N SER A 204 5.73 -18.11 -1.91
CA SER A 204 4.46 -18.80 -1.71
C SER A 204 3.33 -17.86 -2.13
N VAL A 205 2.44 -18.34 -2.97
CA VAL A 205 1.23 -17.62 -3.38
C VAL A 205 0.00 -18.40 -2.92
N SER A 206 -0.95 -17.72 -2.31
CA SER A 206 -2.22 -18.28 -1.89
C SER A 206 -3.35 -17.42 -2.43
N VAL A 207 -4.22 -18.00 -3.25
CA VAL A 207 -5.44 -17.39 -3.78
C VAL A 207 -6.62 -17.97 -3.02
N ARG A 208 -7.37 -17.12 -2.32
CA ARG A 208 -8.58 -17.49 -1.60
C ARG A 208 -9.79 -16.89 -2.28
N GLU A 209 -10.71 -17.74 -2.71
CA GLU A 209 -12.02 -17.32 -3.19
C GLU A 209 -12.93 -17.03 -2.01
N VAL A 210 -13.45 -15.80 -1.96
CA VAL A 210 -14.35 -15.27 -0.94
C VAL A 210 -15.66 -14.90 -1.65
N GLY A 211 -16.62 -15.83 -1.64
CA GLY A 211 -17.94 -15.61 -2.23
C GLY A 211 -18.90 -14.90 -1.27
N PHE A 212 -19.50 -13.80 -1.71
CA PHE A 212 -20.72 -13.27 -1.10
C PHE A 212 -21.92 -13.85 -1.85
N ARG A 213 -22.43 -15.01 -1.39
CA ARG A 213 -23.52 -15.73 -2.08
C ARG A 213 -24.77 -14.87 -2.30
N GLU A 214 -24.98 -13.83 -1.50
CA GLU A 214 -26.16 -12.98 -1.56
C GLU A 214 -26.08 -11.86 -2.61
N LEU A 215 -24.90 -11.56 -3.18
CA LEU A 215 -24.71 -10.40 -4.06
C LEU A 215 -24.10 -10.74 -5.44
N GLY A 216 -23.86 -12.02 -5.74
CA GLY A 216 -23.27 -12.45 -7.02
C GLY A 216 -21.83 -11.97 -7.26
N ASN A 217 -21.19 -11.35 -6.26
CA ASN A 217 -19.84 -10.82 -6.36
C ASN A 217 -18.86 -11.77 -5.67
N THR A 218 -18.04 -12.46 -6.46
CA THR A 218 -16.88 -13.21 -5.96
C THR A 218 -15.69 -12.27 -5.77
N ARG A 219 -15.05 -12.33 -4.61
CA ARG A 219 -13.79 -11.65 -4.31
C ARG A 219 -12.67 -12.68 -4.23
N PHE A 220 -11.49 -12.34 -4.72
CA PHE A 220 -10.29 -13.16 -4.63
C PHE A 220 -9.25 -12.42 -3.80
N ASP A 221 -8.85 -13.01 -2.67
CA ASP A 221 -7.75 -12.52 -1.85
C ASP A 221 -6.48 -13.29 -2.21
N VAL A 222 -5.43 -12.58 -2.63
CA VAL A 222 -4.16 -13.14 -3.05
C VAL A 222 -3.08 -12.71 -2.06
N ASN A 223 -2.45 -13.68 -1.41
CA ASN A 223 -1.28 -13.48 -0.58
C ASN A 223 -0.03 -13.91 -1.32
N PHE A 224 0.96 -13.02 -1.44
CA PHE A 224 2.33 -13.35 -1.80
C PHE A 224 3.19 -13.26 -0.56
N LYS A 225 3.97 -14.31 -0.29
CA LYS A 225 4.92 -14.33 0.82
C LYS A 225 6.25 -14.87 0.32
N ARG A 226 7.32 -14.08 0.45
CA ARG A 226 8.67 -14.57 0.20
C ARG A 226 9.04 -15.62 1.25
N ILE A 227 9.49 -16.79 0.81
CA ILE A 227 9.82 -17.95 1.67
C ILE A 227 11.31 -18.32 1.64
N ALA A 228 12.06 -17.80 0.67
CA ALA A 228 13.53 -17.84 0.56
C ALA A 228 14.00 -16.67 -0.33
#